data_AF-A4J311-F1
#
_entry.id   AF-A4J311-F1
#
_cell.length_a   1.000
_cell.length_b   1.000
_cell.length_c   1.000
_cell.angle_alpha   90.00
_cell.angle_beta   90.00
_cell.angle_gamma   90.00
#
_symmetry.space_group_name_H-M   'P 1'
#
loop_
_entity.id
_entity.type
_entity.pdbx_description
1 polymer ?
#
loop_
_entity_poly.entity_id
_entity_poly.type
_entity_poly.pdbx_seq_one_letter_code
_entity_poly.pdbx_strand_id
1 'polypeptide(L)'
;MREFRVPFSTREETPFIFGLTIREMAWIGSGFLVGLVFSFITFMIIGAKLQNIILSLPTIIPFTFLGLFLAKKRIIKGDYIETIDRYWFKKAKYKMRAHKYVNYRKII
;
A
#
# COMPACT_ATOMS: atom_id res chain seq x y z
N MET A 1 22.32 -2.75 33.31
CA MET A 1 21.88 -2.86 31.89
C MET A 1 21.13 -1.57 31.55
N ARG A 2 21.50 -0.86 30.48
CA ARG A 2 20.81 0.36 30.04
C ARG A 2 19.65 -0.04 29.14
N GLU A 3 18.42 0.22 29.57
CA GLU A 3 17.21 0.03 28.76
C GLU A 3 17.12 1.12 27.71
N PHE A 4 17.45 0.79 26.46
CA PHE A 4 17.13 1.64 25.33
C PHE A 4 15.68 1.39 24.94
N ARG A 5 14.80 2.37 25.15
CA ARG A 5 13.45 2.36 24.57
C ARG A 5 13.59 2.49 23.06
N VAL A 6 13.63 1.36 22.38
CA VAL A 6 13.59 1.31 20.91
C VAL A 6 12.23 1.90 20.50
N PRO A 7 12.18 3.00 19.74
CA PRO A 7 10.93 3.70 19.43
C PRO A 7 10.02 2.93 18.45
N PHE A 8 10.42 1.71 18.06
CA PHE A 8 9.70 0.88 17.12
C PHE A 8 9.35 -0.45 17.78
N SER A 9 8.05 -0.71 17.90
CA SER A 9 7.56 -2.03 18.26
C SER A 9 8.07 -3.04 17.23
N THR A 10 8.92 -3.97 17.66
CA THR A 10 9.33 -5.17 16.91
C THR A 10 8.19 -6.19 16.78
N ARG A 11 6.92 -5.76 16.92
CA ARG A 11 5.77 -6.55 16.45
C ARG A 11 5.82 -6.56 14.93
N GLU A 12 6.54 -7.54 14.40
CA GLU A 12 6.34 -8.00 13.04
C GLU A 12 4.85 -8.27 12.84
N GLU A 13 4.28 -7.74 11.75
CA GLU A 13 2.87 -7.98 11.44
C GLU A 13 2.70 -9.50 11.31
N THR A 14 1.86 -10.08 12.17
CA THR A 14 1.66 -11.53 12.19
C THR A 14 1.16 -11.97 10.82
N PRO A 15 1.88 -12.90 10.15
CA PRO A 15 1.42 -13.44 8.88
C PRO A 15 0.08 -14.13 9.13
N PHE A 16 -0.87 -13.91 8.21
CA PHE A 16 -2.20 -14.48 8.31
C PHE A 16 -2.31 -15.70 7.40
N ILE A 17 -2.75 -15.51 6.15
CA ILE A 17 -2.96 -16.59 5.18
C ILE A 17 -1.94 -16.45 4.04
N PHE A 18 -1.37 -17.58 3.57
CA PHE A 18 -0.31 -17.64 2.54
C PHE A 18 0.96 -16.82 2.84
N GLY A 19 1.26 -16.57 4.13
CA GLY A 19 2.40 -15.73 4.52
C GLY A 19 2.22 -14.25 4.21
N LEU A 20 1.00 -13.83 3.86
CA LEU A 20 0.66 -12.42 3.66
C LEU A 20 0.17 -11.81 4.96
N THR A 21 0.49 -10.53 5.18
CA THR A 21 -0.09 -9.78 6.30
C THR A 21 -1.54 -9.37 5.96
N ILE A 22 -2.37 -9.12 6.98
CA ILE A 22 -3.75 -8.63 6.80
C ILE A 22 -3.78 -7.39 5.90
N ARG A 23 -2.76 -6.54 6.02
CA ARG A 23 -2.62 -5.32 5.24
C ARG A 23 -2.32 -5.61 3.77
N GLU A 24 -1.40 -6.53 3.49
CA GLU A 24 -1.09 -6.96 2.13
C GLU A 24 -2.32 -7.56 1.45
N MET A 25 -3.09 -8.38 2.18
CA MET A 25 -4.37 -8.91 1.69
C MET A 25 -5.39 -7.82 1.42
N ALA A 26 -5.47 -6.78 2.27
CA ALA A 26 -6.38 -5.66 2.05
C ALA A 26 -6.05 -4.90 0.75
N TRP A 27 -4.77 -4.70 0.44
CA TRP A 27 -4.35 -4.06 -0.81
C TRP A 27 -4.70 -4.92 -2.03
N ILE A 28 -4.41 -6.23 -2.00
CA ILE A 28 -4.78 -7.15 -3.07
C ILE A 28 -6.30 -7.18 -3.29
N GLY A 29 -7.07 -7.27 -2.19
CA GLY A 29 -8.53 -7.27 -2.22
C GLY A 29 -9.11 -5.96 -2.76
N SER A 30 -8.54 -4.82 -2.37
CA SER A 30 -8.94 -3.52 -2.91
C SER A 30 -8.66 -3.41 -4.41
N GLY A 31 -7.51 -3.91 -4.89
CA GLY A 31 -7.17 -3.94 -6.32
C GLY A 31 -8.15 -4.79 -7.12
N PHE A 32 -8.56 -5.94 -6.58
CA PHE A 32 -9.59 -6.79 -7.19
C PHE A 32 -10.96 -6.10 -7.27
N LEU A 33 -11.40 -5.46 -6.18
CA LEU A 33 -12.67 -4.73 -6.14
C LEU A 33 -12.69 -3.57 -7.15
N VAL A 34 -11.60 -2.79 -7.21
CA VAL A 34 -11.46 -1.71 -8.20
C VAL A 34 -11.49 -2.28 -9.62
N GLY A 35 -10.78 -3.39 -9.86
CA GLY A 35 -10.80 -4.08 -11.15
C GLY A 35 -12.19 -4.54 -11.56
N LEU A 36 -12.99 -5.07 -10.62
CA LEU A 36 -14.38 -5.46 -10.89
C LEU A 36 -15.25 -4.26 -11.29
N VAL A 37 -15.10 -3.13 -10.62
CA VAL A 37 -15.83 -1.90 -10.95
C VAL A 37 -15.47 -1.44 -12.38
N PHE A 38 -14.18 -1.44 -12.74
CA PHE A 38 -13.75 -1.07 -14.10
C PHE A 38 -14.19 -2.09 -15.15
N SER A 39 -14.21 -3.38 -14.82
CA SER A 39 -14.77 -4.42 -15.70
C SER A 39 -16.25 -4.19 -15.95
N PHE A 40 -17.00 -3.78 -14.93
CA PHE A 40 -18.42 -3.44 -15.08
C PHE A 40 -18.62 -2.18 -15.94
N ILE A 41 -17.79 -1.14 -15.77
CA ILE A 41 -17.82 0.07 -16.60
C ILE A 41 -17.54 -0.27 -18.06
N THR A 42 -16.50 -1.05 -18.34
CA THR A 42 -16.16 -1.45 -19.70
C THR A 42 -17.24 -2.33 -20.33
N PHE A 43 -17.86 -3.22 -19.56
CA PHE A 43 -19.05 -3.97 -19.98
C PHE A 43 -20.21 -3.06 -20.39
N MET A 44 -20.51 -2.01 -19.61
CA MET A 44 -21.56 -1.04 -19.96
C MET A 44 -21.25 -0.28 -21.26
N ILE A 45 -19.98 0.05 -21.52
CA ILE A 45 -19.56 0.79 -22.72
C ILE A 45 -19.66 -0.06 -23.99
N ILE A 46 -19.24 -1.33 -23.93
CA ILE A 46 -19.22 -2.25 -25.09
C ILE A 46 -20.65 -2.73 -25.45
N GLY A 47 -21.56 -2.70 -24.48
CA GLY A 47 -22.96 -3.08 -24.62
C GLY A 47 -23.27 -4.39 -23.90
N ALA A 48 -24.47 -4.46 -23.31
CA ALA A 48 -24.86 -5.50 -22.36
C ALA A 48 -25.25 -6.84 -23.02
N LYS A 49 -24.37 -7.42 -23.83
CA LYS A 49 -24.50 -8.81 -24.28
C LYS A 49 -23.70 -9.72 -23.35
N LEU A 50 -24.26 -10.87 -22.98
CA LEU A 50 -23.63 -11.82 -22.05
C LEU A 50 -22.21 -12.25 -22.49
N GLN A 51 -21.95 -12.28 -23.80
CA GLN A 51 -20.63 -12.57 -24.39
C GLN A 51 -19.57 -11.51 -24.06
N ASN A 52 -19.98 -10.26 -23.84
CA ASN A 52 -19.09 -9.13 -23.56
C ASN A 52 -18.56 -9.14 -22.12
N ILE A 53 -19.16 -9.93 -21.22
CA ILE A 53 -18.67 -10.12 -19.84
C ILE A 53 -17.30 -10.80 -19.88
N ILE A 54 -17.12 -11.81 -20.73
CA ILE A 54 -15.84 -12.53 -20.83
C ILE A 54 -14.74 -11.60 -21.36
N LEU A 55 -15.10 -10.70 -22.28
CA LEU A 55 -14.17 -9.71 -22.85
C LEU A 55 -13.77 -8.62 -21.85
N SER A 56 -14.60 -8.30 -20.86
CA SER A 56 -14.29 -7.29 -19.85
C SER A 56 -13.49 -7.84 -18.67
N LEU A 57 -13.55 -9.13 -18.37
CA LEU A 57 -12.80 -9.76 -17.26
C LEU A 57 -11.28 -9.51 -17.25
N PRO A 58 -10.55 -9.49 -18.39
CA PRO A 58 -9.11 -9.19 -18.40
C PRO A 58 -8.76 -7.81 -17.84
N THR A 59 -9.70 -6.87 -17.82
CA THR A 59 -9.48 -5.53 -17.24
C THR A 59 -9.23 -5.58 -15.74
N ILE A 60 -9.60 -6.66 -15.05
CA ILE A 60 -9.34 -6.84 -13.61
C ILE A 60 -7.84 -7.04 -13.34
N ILE A 61 -7.13 -7.72 -14.26
CA ILE A 61 -5.73 -8.13 -14.13
C ILE A 61 -4.78 -6.97 -13.82
N PRO A 62 -4.80 -5.82 -14.54
CA PRO A 62 -3.92 -4.70 -14.22
C PRO A 62 -4.16 -4.14 -12.81
N PHE A 63 -5.41 -4.08 -12.33
CA PHE A 63 -5.72 -3.52 -11.02
C PHE A 63 -5.36 -4.47 -9.88
N THR A 64 -5.59 -5.77 -10.03
CA THR A 64 -5.12 -6.77 -9.07
C THR A 64 -3.60 -6.82 -9.01
N PHE A 65 -2.93 -6.72 -10.16
CA PHE A 65 -1.47 -6.66 -10.22
C PHE A 65 -0.92 -5.42 -9.52
N LEU A 66 -1.55 -4.25 -9.70
CA LEU A 66 -1.18 -3.03 -8.97
C LEU A 66 -1.35 -3.20 -7.45
N GLY A 67 -2.45 -3.80 -7.00
CA GLY A 67 -2.67 -4.10 -5.58
C GLY A 67 -1.61 -5.03 -5.01
N LEU A 68 -1.24 -6.07 -5.74
CA LEU A 68 -0.17 -7.00 -5.37
C LEU A 68 1.20 -6.31 -5.36
N PHE A 69 1.48 -5.46 -6.34
CA PHE A 69 2.71 -4.68 -6.42
C PHE A 69 2.86 -3.74 -5.23
N LEU A 70 1.80 -3.04 -4.83
CA LEU A 70 1.78 -2.17 -3.65
C LEU A 70 2.01 -2.96 -2.35
N ALA A 71 1.44 -4.16 -2.26
CA ALA A 71 1.59 -5.03 -1.10
C ALA A 71 3.01 -5.60 -0.98
N LYS A 72 3.57 -6.17 -2.06
CA LYS A 72 4.84 -6.91 -2.00
C LYS A 72 6.08 -6.06 -2.20
N LYS A 73 5.99 -4.94 -2.91
CA LYS A 73 7.19 -4.17 -3.22
C LYS A 73 7.71 -3.48 -1.97
N ARG A 74 8.95 -3.80 -1.62
CA ARG A 74 9.67 -3.21 -0.49
C ARG A 74 10.61 -2.14 -1.02
N ILE A 75 10.63 -0.99 -0.34
CA ILE A 75 11.59 0.09 -0.54
C ILE A 75 12.64 -0.05 0.56
N ILE A 76 13.90 -0.11 0.14
CA ILE A 76 15.07 -0.06 1.03
C ILE A 76 15.53 1.39 1.06
N LYS A 77 15.60 2.01 2.24
CA LYS A 77 16.06 3.40 2.37
C LYS A 77 16.92 3.56 3.61
N GLY A 78 18.24 3.64 3.41
CA GLY A 78 19.20 3.60 4.52
C GLY A 78 19.09 2.25 5.24
N ASP A 79 18.93 2.30 6.57
CA ASP A 79 18.96 1.10 7.43
C ASP A 79 17.58 0.46 7.66
N TYR A 80 16.52 0.91 6.97
CA TYR A 80 15.17 0.33 7.12
C TYR A 80 14.58 -0.18 5.80
N ILE A 81 13.87 -1.30 5.91
CA ILE A 81 13.11 -1.95 4.84
C ILE A 81 11.63 -1.76 5.15
N GLU A 82 10.90 -1.08 4.26
CA GLU A 82 9.46 -0.85 4.43
C GLU A 82 8.70 -1.11 3.13
N THR A 83 7.41 -1.42 3.24
CA THR A 83 6.50 -1.51 2.10
C THR A 83 6.19 -0.12 1.53
N ILE A 84 5.85 -0.06 0.23
CA ILE A 84 5.57 1.21 -0.48
C ILE A 84 4.48 2.02 0.22
N ASP A 85 3.40 1.37 0.63
CA ASP A 85 2.26 2.01 1.30
C ASP A 85 2.69 2.74 2.58
N ARG A 86 3.48 2.08 3.44
CA ARG A 86 4.00 2.65 4.69
C ARG A 86 4.92 3.83 4.42
N TYR A 87 5.78 3.70 3.42
CA TYR A 87 6.68 4.78 3.02
C TYR A 87 5.90 6.04 2.61
N TRP A 88 4.86 5.89 1.77
CA TRP A 88 4.01 7.01 1.37
C TRP A 88 3.22 7.59 2.55
N PHE A 89 2.64 6.75 3.40
CA PHE A 89 1.89 7.20 4.56
C PHE A 89 2.77 8.00 5.55
N LYS A 90 3.97 7.51 5.84
CA LYS A 90 4.95 8.22 6.70
C LYS A 90 5.40 9.52 6.05
N LYS A 91 5.69 9.53 4.75
CA LYS A 91 6.09 10.73 4.02
C LYS A 91 4.98 11.79 4.02
N ALA A 92 3.73 11.38 3.81
CA ALA A 92 2.57 12.27 3.89
C ALA A 92 2.38 12.82 5.30
N LYS A 93 2.41 11.96 6.32
CA LYS A 93 2.29 12.36 7.73
C LYS A 93 3.41 13.30 8.16
N TYR A 94 4.62 13.09 7.68
CA TYR A 94 5.76 13.98 7.90
C TYR A 94 5.47 15.36 7.29
N LYS A 95 5.06 15.43 6.02
CA LYS A 95 4.74 16.70 5.36
C LYS A 95 3.59 17.47 6.03
N MET A 96 2.61 16.78 6.60
CA MET A 96 1.45 17.40 7.25
C MET A 96 1.72 17.88 8.69
N ARG A 97 2.77 17.38 9.37
CA ARG A 97 3.12 17.87 10.71
C ARG A 97 3.79 19.24 10.60
N ALA A 98 3.34 20.21 11.39
CA ALA A 98 4.06 21.47 11.55
C ALA A 98 5.44 21.18 12.15
N HIS A 99 6.51 21.53 11.44
CA HIS A 99 7.87 21.38 11.91
C HIS A 99 8.27 22.68 12.58
N LYS A 100 8.32 22.70 13.91
CA LYS A 100 9.07 23.75 14.62
C LYS A 100 10.55 23.46 14.40
N TYR A 101 11.17 24.19 13.48
CA TYR A 101 12.63 24.22 13.39
C TYR A 101 13.13 24.89 14.67
N VAL A 102 13.75 24.12 15.55
CA VAL A 102 14.44 24.68 16.71
C VAL A 102 15.67 25.39 16.15
N ASN A 103 15.60 26.72 16.07
CA ASN A 103 16.75 27.55 15.75
C ASN A 103 17.73 27.42 16.93
N TYR A 104 18.64 26.45 16.87
CA TYR A 104 19.77 26.42 17.78
C TYR A 104 20.68 27.59 17.41
N ARG A 105 20.47 28.73 18.09
CA ARG A 105 21.48 29.79 18.11
C ARG A 105 22.70 29.20 18.80
N LYS A 106 23.74 28.85 18.04
CA LYS A 106 25.07 28.62 18.61
C LYS A 106 25.48 29.94 19.25
N ILE A 107 25.38 30.02 20.56
CA ILE A 107 26.04 31.06 21.35
C ILE A 107 27.51 30.64 21.37
N ILE A 108 28.33 31.39 20.63
CA ILE A 108 29.79 31.32 20.65
C ILE A 108 30.26 32.03 21.92
#